data_AF-A0A3C1UQW1-F1
#
_entry.id   AF-A0A3C1UQW1-F1
#
_cell.length_a   1.000
_cell.length_b   1.000
_cell.length_c   1.000
_cell.angle_alpha   90.00
_cell.angle_beta   90.00
_cell.angle_gamma   90.00
#
_symmetry.space_group_name_H-M   'P 1'
#
loop_
_entity.id
_entity.type
_entity.pdbx_description
1 polymer ?
#
loop_
_entity_poly.entity_id
_entity_poly.type
_entity_poly.pdbx_seq_one_letter_code
_entity_poly.pdbx_strand_id
1 'polypeptide(L)'
;MTSSRKFYQQWRSCAMASMQLKESATSSFSEKILHMIWMHQRFRNEKCMTTDGHPLAILHPGFWNYGPGPDFRSAVISINGKEMKQADIEIDVKASYWRSHRHDLNPSFNKVCLQVIWKGPVAPNHPLPVLELSKYVKESEIDLKKWANQGLPEIWPELIQGKCSAPLARLDEESLQILTYQASLIRLRIRTREIEEEAKRVGFEDALWLPLVTGLGYRNNQWPLLQIGKMKKILMEDLSRLDYENALMTLQARLLGVSSLLPEKIPASQKPNQQYLKKIWAIWWRERDKFEPNILPKSIWNMQAIRPANHPARRLATIAHWMLDKRFFKRLEDWFNKPKQART
;
A
#
# COMPACT_ATOMS: atom_id res chain seq x y z
N MET A 1 45.89 1.17 1.91
CA MET A 1 44.56 0.54 1.96
C MET A 1 43.95 0.78 3.34
N THR A 2 42.61 0.92 3.42
CA THR A 2 41.72 1.00 4.61
C THR A 2 41.14 2.38 4.99
N SER A 3 40.12 2.85 4.26
CA SER A 3 39.07 3.72 4.83
C SER A 3 37.79 3.73 3.98
N SER A 4 37.02 2.64 4.02
CA SER A 4 35.71 2.56 3.32
C SER A 4 34.61 1.81 4.10
N ARG A 5 34.93 1.18 5.25
CA ARG A 5 33.98 0.28 5.92
C ARG A 5 32.93 0.93 6.85
N LYS A 6 32.83 2.26 6.94
CA LYS A 6 31.92 2.90 7.94
C LYS A 6 30.70 3.62 7.38
N PHE A 7 30.58 3.80 6.05
CA PHE A 7 29.46 4.53 5.46
C PHE A 7 28.11 3.86 5.73
N TYR A 8 28.01 2.55 5.49
CA TYR A 8 26.78 1.80 5.75
C TYR A 8 26.43 1.70 7.24
N GLN A 9 27.43 1.57 8.11
CA GLN A 9 27.22 1.55 9.57
C GLN A 9 26.70 2.90 10.09
N GLN A 10 27.26 4.03 9.63
CA GLN A 10 26.77 5.36 9.99
C GLN A 10 25.33 5.59 9.50
N TRP A 11 25.04 5.18 8.26
CA TRP A 11 23.69 5.31 7.71
C TRP A 11 22.66 4.47 8.47
N ARG A 12 23.02 3.23 8.83
CA ARG A 12 22.19 2.34 9.66
C ARG A 12 21.96 2.93 11.06
N SER A 13 22.99 3.50 11.71
CA SER A 13 22.84 4.11 13.03
C SER A 13 21.91 5.33 13.02
N CYS A 14 22.00 6.19 12.00
CA CYS A 14 21.09 7.32 11.82
C CYS A 14 19.65 6.89 11.48
N ALA A 15 19.50 5.82 10.70
CA ALA A 15 18.19 5.23 10.38
C ALA A 15 17.54 4.62 11.63
N MET A 16 18.30 3.92 12.48
CA MET A 16 17.75 3.36 13.73
C MET A 16 17.40 4.45 14.76
N ALA A 17 18.17 5.54 14.84
CA ALA A 17 17.87 6.66 15.73
C ALA A 17 16.57 7.41 15.34
N SER A 18 16.22 7.41 14.05
CA SER A 18 14.98 8.00 13.53
C SER A 18 13.80 7.01 13.48
N MET A 19 14.06 5.71 13.63
CA MET A 19 13.07 4.63 13.72
C MET A 19 12.83 4.18 15.18
N GLN A 20 12.83 5.10 16.14
CA GLN A 20 12.27 4.81 17.47
C GLN A 20 10.74 4.68 17.39
N LEU A 21 10.26 3.62 16.74
CA LEU A 21 9.12 2.90 17.28
C LEU A 21 9.59 2.40 18.65
N LYS A 22 9.04 2.98 19.71
CA LYS A 22 9.15 2.42 21.06
C LYS A 22 8.53 1.02 21.02
N GLU A 23 9.34 0.00 20.75
CA GLU A 23 9.07 -1.31 21.31
C GLU A 23 9.36 -1.18 22.81
N SER A 24 8.33 -0.82 23.57
CA SER A 24 8.38 -1.00 25.01
C SER A 24 8.50 -2.50 25.26
N ALA A 25 9.69 -2.94 25.68
CA ALA A 25 9.94 -4.25 26.25
C ALA A 25 9.20 -4.38 27.59
N THR A 26 7.88 -4.50 27.49
CA THR A 26 7.00 -5.11 28.48
C THR A 26 6.23 -6.18 27.72
N SER A 27 5.95 -7.31 28.36
CA SER A 27 5.34 -8.51 27.78
C SER A 27 3.94 -8.26 27.20
N SER A 28 3.84 -7.47 26.13
CA SER A 28 2.61 -7.22 25.43
C SER A 28 2.43 -8.29 24.35
N PHE A 29 1.28 -8.94 24.38
CA PHE A 29 0.84 -9.82 23.31
C PHE A 29 0.71 -8.97 22.03
N SER A 30 1.39 -9.34 20.94
CA SER A 30 1.42 -8.50 19.73
C SER A 30 0.25 -8.81 18.80
N GLU A 31 -0.20 -7.81 18.03
CA GLU A 31 -1.25 -7.96 17.03
C GLU A 31 -0.92 -9.03 16.00
N LYS A 32 0.36 -9.15 15.62
CA LYS A 32 0.83 -10.22 14.73
C LYS A 32 0.45 -11.63 15.23
N ILE A 33 0.56 -11.87 16.54
CA ILE A 33 0.19 -13.17 17.13
C ILE A 33 -1.33 -13.36 17.04
N LEU A 34 -2.11 -12.31 17.28
CA LEU A 34 -3.58 -12.35 17.15
C LEU A 34 -4.01 -12.60 15.70
N HIS A 35 -3.37 -11.96 14.73
CA HIS A 35 -3.59 -12.21 13.30
C HIS A 35 -3.35 -13.68 12.96
N MET A 36 -2.28 -14.28 13.49
CA MET A 36 -1.99 -15.70 13.28
C MET A 36 -3.02 -16.61 13.98
N ILE A 37 -3.38 -16.34 15.23
CA ILE A 37 -4.42 -17.10 15.95
C ILE A 37 -5.75 -17.06 15.19
N TRP A 38 -6.14 -15.88 14.72
CA TRP A 38 -7.34 -15.68 13.92
C TRP A 38 -7.25 -16.42 12.59
N MET A 39 -6.21 -16.22 11.80
CA MET A 39 -6.05 -16.86 10.49
C MET A 39 -6.10 -18.39 10.59
N HIS A 40 -5.42 -18.97 11.59
CA HIS A 40 -5.39 -20.41 11.82
C HIS A 40 -6.60 -20.93 12.60
N GLN A 41 -7.53 -20.07 12.99
CA GLN A 41 -8.69 -20.41 13.82
C GLN A 41 -8.28 -21.21 15.07
N ARG A 42 -7.15 -20.83 15.70
CA ARG A 42 -6.51 -21.54 16.81
C ARG A 42 -7.19 -21.22 18.15
N PHE A 43 -8.50 -21.40 18.22
CA PHE A 43 -9.35 -21.16 19.38
C PHE A 43 -10.66 -21.92 19.24
N ARG A 44 -11.44 -22.02 20.33
CA ARG A 44 -12.73 -22.75 20.36
C ARG A 44 -13.86 -21.94 19.71
N ASN A 45 -13.90 -21.92 18.38
CA ASN A 45 -14.88 -21.18 17.58
C ASN A 45 -16.35 -21.51 17.94
N GLU A 46 -16.68 -22.79 18.14
CA GLU A 46 -18.07 -23.22 18.40
C GLU A 46 -18.71 -22.70 19.69
N LYS A 47 -17.93 -22.04 20.55
CA LYS A 47 -18.39 -21.47 21.82
C LYS A 47 -18.24 -19.95 21.88
N CYS A 48 -17.85 -19.32 20.76
CA CYS A 48 -17.59 -17.89 20.75
C CYS A 48 -18.86 -17.09 21.04
N MET A 49 -18.69 -16.09 21.90
CA MET A 49 -19.67 -15.07 22.21
C MET A 49 -18.98 -13.72 22.09
N THR A 50 -19.75 -12.73 21.66
CA THR A 50 -19.33 -11.35 21.76
C THR A 50 -19.33 -10.91 23.22
N THR A 51 -18.60 -9.85 23.55
CA THR A 51 -18.49 -9.36 24.94
C THR A 51 -19.81 -8.84 25.52
N ASP A 52 -20.80 -8.54 24.68
CA ASP A 52 -22.18 -8.20 25.05
C ASP A 52 -23.12 -9.43 25.10
N GLY A 53 -22.58 -10.64 24.99
CA GLY A 53 -23.29 -11.90 25.26
C GLY A 53 -23.99 -12.55 24.07
N HIS A 54 -23.80 -12.04 22.85
CA HIS A 54 -24.40 -12.66 21.67
C HIS A 54 -23.57 -13.83 21.13
N PRO A 55 -24.19 -14.97 20.76
CA PRO A 55 -23.49 -16.05 20.08
C PRO A 55 -22.81 -15.57 18.79
N LEU A 56 -21.57 -15.99 18.55
CA LEU A 56 -20.79 -15.66 17.36
C LEU A 56 -20.25 -16.95 16.74
N ALA A 57 -20.59 -17.19 15.48
CA ALA A 57 -20.03 -18.28 14.68
C ALA A 57 -19.14 -17.71 13.58
N ILE A 58 -17.90 -18.19 13.47
CA ILE A 58 -16.95 -17.78 12.43
C ILE A 58 -16.87 -18.90 11.39
N LEU A 59 -17.50 -18.69 10.25
CA LEU A 59 -17.58 -19.69 9.18
C LEU A 59 -16.40 -19.61 8.23
N HIS A 60 -15.80 -18.43 8.10
CA HIS A 60 -14.56 -18.21 7.36
C HIS A 60 -13.82 -17.00 7.97
N PRO A 61 -12.50 -17.08 8.28
CA PRO A 61 -11.75 -16.00 8.93
C PRO A 61 -11.55 -14.77 8.03
N GLY A 62 -11.78 -14.92 6.73
CA GLY A 62 -11.45 -13.92 5.73
C GLY A 62 -10.01 -14.06 5.24
N PHE A 63 -9.57 -13.09 4.45
CA PHE A 63 -8.23 -13.04 3.89
C PHE A 63 -7.44 -11.91 4.55
N TRP A 64 -6.23 -12.23 5.02
CA TRP A 64 -5.33 -11.27 5.63
C TRP A 64 -4.98 -10.16 4.63
N ASN A 65 -5.28 -8.92 5.01
CA ASN A 65 -4.97 -7.72 4.25
C ASN A 65 -3.64 -7.12 4.73
N TYR A 66 -2.58 -7.31 3.95
CA TYR A 66 -1.27 -6.65 4.19
C TYR A 66 -1.22 -5.19 3.70
N GLY A 67 -2.35 -4.67 3.23
CA GLY A 67 -2.51 -3.31 2.76
C GLY A 67 -3.31 -2.45 3.74
N PRO A 68 -3.70 -1.24 3.32
CA PRO A 68 -4.48 -0.36 4.16
C PRO A 68 -5.90 -0.84 4.43
N GLY A 69 -6.53 -0.34 5.49
CA GLY A 69 -7.87 -0.74 5.92
C GLY A 69 -7.82 -1.90 6.91
N PRO A 70 -8.90 -2.67 7.05
CA PRO A 70 -9.02 -3.66 8.11
C PRO A 70 -8.09 -4.86 7.93
N ASP A 71 -7.75 -5.53 9.03
CA ASP A 71 -6.78 -6.63 9.05
C ASP A 71 -7.22 -7.84 8.22
N PHE A 72 -8.50 -8.22 8.27
CA PHE A 72 -9.04 -9.30 7.46
C PHE A 72 -10.26 -8.83 6.68
N ARG A 73 -10.32 -9.24 5.41
CA ARG A 73 -11.43 -8.91 4.51
C ARG A 73 -12.22 -10.14 4.13
N SER A 74 -13.51 -9.95 3.90
CA SER A 74 -14.39 -11.02 3.42
C SER A 74 -14.43 -12.24 4.34
N ALA A 75 -14.38 -12.02 5.65
CA ALA A 75 -14.76 -13.05 6.61
C ALA A 75 -16.25 -13.37 6.46
N VAL A 76 -16.65 -14.58 6.84
CA VAL A 76 -18.05 -14.99 6.88
C VAL A 76 -18.37 -15.32 8.33
N ILE A 77 -19.27 -14.53 8.92
CA ILE A 77 -19.64 -14.67 10.33
C ILE A 77 -21.17 -14.67 10.47
N SER A 78 -21.65 -15.28 11.55
CA SER A 78 -23.03 -15.16 12.03
C SER A 78 -23.00 -14.66 13.47
N ILE A 79 -23.82 -13.64 13.78
CA ILE A 79 -23.96 -13.08 15.12
C ILE A 79 -25.42 -13.23 15.54
N ASN A 80 -25.64 -13.76 16.74
CA ASN A 80 -26.95 -14.00 17.34
C ASN A 80 -27.88 -14.87 16.48
N GLY A 81 -27.34 -15.90 15.82
CA GLY A 81 -28.11 -16.82 14.98
C GLY A 81 -28.72 -16.19 13.73
N LYS A 82 -28.36 -14.95 13.39
CA LYS A 82 -28.79 -14.28 12.15
C LYS A 82 -28.10 -14.87 10.92
N GLU A 83 -28.62 -14.54 9.73
CA GLU A 83 -28.03 -14.95 8.46
C GLU A 83 -26.52 -14.66 8.38
N MET A 84 -25.81 -15.57 7.72
CA MET A 84 -24.38 -15.48 7.48
C MET A 84 -24.11 -14.23 6.66
N LYS A 85 -23.20 -13.38 7.12
CA LYS A 85 -22.84 -12.16 6.41
C LYS A 85 -21.35 -12.09 6.15
N GLN A 86 -21.01 -11.48 5.02
CA GLN A 86 -19.65 -11.07 4.75
C GLN A 86 -19.29 -9.88 5.64
N ALA A 87 -18.11 -9.94 6.27
CA ALA A 87 -17.63 -8.97 7.23
C ALA A 87 -16.14 -8.70 7.02
N ASP A 88 -15.73 -7.44 7.19
CA ASP A 88 -14.34 -7.15 7.48
C ASP A 88 -14.11 -7.22 9.00
N ILE A 89 -12.91 -7.61 9.41
CA ILE A 89 -12.54 -7.86 10.80
C ILE A 89 -11.31 -7.02 11.14
N GLU A 90 -11.38 -6.31 12.26
CA GLU A 90 -10.23 -5.60 12.82
C GLU A 90 -9.69 -6.32 14.04
N ILE A 91 -8.36 -6.45 14.14
CA ILE A 91 -7.70 -7.12 15.24
C ILE A 91 -6.80 -6.13 15.98
N ASP A 92 -7.13 -5.89 17.24
CA ASP A 92 -6.36 -5.03 18.12
C ASP A 92 -5.96 -5.78 19.39
N VAL A 93 -4.92 -5.34 20.10
CA VAL A 93 -4.65 -5.91 21.44
C VAL A 93 -5.79 -5.58 22.43
N LYS A 94 -6.39 -4.40 22.30
CA LYS A 94 -7.43 -3.85 23.19
C LYS A 94 -8.54 -3.17 22.40
N ALA A 95 -9.78 -3.27 22.89
CA ALA A 95 -10.93 -2.64 22.22
C ALA A 95 -10.76 -1.12 22.03
N SER A 96 -10.14 -0.44 23.00
CA SER A 96 -9.90 1.00 22.95
C SER A 96 -9.06 1.45 21.74
N TYR A 97 -8.30 0.55 21.12
CA TYR A 97 -7.45 0.87 19.97
C TYR A 97 -8.25 1.26 18.74
N TRP A 98 -9.50 0.79 18.62
CA TRP A 98 -10.45 1.23 17.61
C TRP A 98 -10.49 2.77 17.47
N ARG A 99 -10.66 3.46 18.60
CA ARG A 99 -10.71 4.93 18.65
C ARG A 99 -9.32 5.56 18.67
N SER A 100 -8.35 4.99 19.40
CA SER A 100 -7.02 5.63 19.51
C SER A 100 -6.23 5.61 18.19
N HIS A 101 -6.46 4.61 17.34
CA HIS A 101 -5.93 4.53 15.99
C HIS A 101 -6.82 5.25 14.95
N ARG A 102 -7.94 5.84 15.38
CA ARG A 102 -8.90 6.60 14.56
C ARG A 102 -9.55 5.76 13.46
N HIS A 103 -9.79 4.47 13.71
CA HIS A 103 -10.54 3.61 12.79
C HIS A 103 -11.99 4.07 12.65
N ASP A 104 -12.57 4.59 13.74
CA ASP A 104 -13.91 5.19 13.79
C ASP A 104 -14.08 6.40 12.85
N LEU A 105 -13.00 7.12 12.54
CA LEU A 105 -13.01 8.28 11.64
C LEU A 105 -12.51 7.96 10.22
N ASN A 106 -12.14 6.70 9.95
CA ASN A 106 -11.54 6.30 8.69
C ASN A 106 -12.54 5.49 7.85
N PRO A 107 -13.04 6.02 6.71
CA PRO A 107 -14.02 5.35 5.86
C PRO A 107 -13.62 3.95 5.37
N SER A 108 -12.31 3.65 5.38
CA SER A 108 -11.80 2.32 4.97
C SER A 108 -12.22 1.21 5.94
N PHE A 109 -12.68 1.57 7.15
CA PHE A 109 -13.10 0.66 8.20
C PHE A 109 -14.63 0.57 8.33
N ASN A 110 -15.41 1.27 7.49
CA ASN A 110 -16.88 1.27 7.53
C ASN A 110 -17.52 -0.11 7.30
N LYS A 111 -16.75 -1.06 6.74
CA LYS A 111 -17.19 -2.45 6.50
C LYS A 111 -16.80 -3.40 7.63
N VAL A 112 -16.08 -2.93 8.64
CA VAL A 112 -15.73 -3.73 9.81
C VAL A 112 -17.01 -4.05 10.58
N CYS A 113 -17.27 -5.34 10.76
CA CYS A 113 -18.47 -5.81 11.47
C CYS A 113 -18.16 -6.48 12.80
N LEU A 114 -16.88 -6.75 13.08
CA LEU A 114 -16.41 -7.38 14.30
C LEU A 114 -15.01 -6.83 14.60
N GLN A 115 -14.81 -6.41 15.85
CA GLN A 115 -13.46 -6.21 16.38
C GLN A 115 -13.07 -7.43 17.20
N VAL A 116 -11.85 -7.90 17.02
CA VAL A 116 -11.30 -9.05 17.73
C VAL A 116 -10.15 -8.55 18.59
N ILE A 117 -10.18 -8.86 19.88
CA ILE A 117 -9.17 -8.41 20.84
C ILE A 117 -8.51 -9.56 21.57
N TRP A 118 -7.32 -9.35 22.12
CA TRP A 118 -6.73 -10.34 23.02
C TRP A 118 -7.51 -10.41 24.34
N LYS A 119 -7.47 -9.32 25.10
CA LYS A 119 -8.05 -9.19 26.44
C LYS A 119 -8.16 -7.73 26.84
N GLY A 120 -9.26 -7.35 27.48
CA GLY A 120 -9.40 -6.03 28.09
C GLY A 120 -10.85 -5.59 28.22
N PRO A 121 -11.08 -4.45 28.90
CA PRO A 121 -12.41 -3.88 29.01
C PRO A 121 -12.92 -3.38 27.66
N VAL A 122 -14.21 -3.56 27.41
CA VAL A 122 -14.94 -2.97 26.29
C VAL A 122 -15.83 -1.87 26.84
N ALA A 123 -15.74 -0.67 26.26
CA ALA A 123 -16.59 0.45 26.68
C ALA A 123 -18.07 0.12 26.39
N PRO A 124 -19.03 0.50 27.26
CA PRO A 124 -20.45 0.23 27.03
C PRO A 124 -20.99 0.79 25.71
N ASN A 125 -20.39 1.86 25.20
CA ASN A 125 -20.74 2.51 23.94
C ASN A 125 -19.81 2.12 22.77
N HIS A 126 -19.20 0.93 22.81
CA HIS A 126 -18.37 0.45 21.71
C HIS A 126 -19.23 0.25 20.46
N PRO A 127 -18.82 0.78 19.28
CA PRO A 127 -19.68 0.79 18.09
C PRO A 127 -19.81 -0.58 17.41
N LEU A 128 -18.91 -1.51 17.72
CA LEU A 128 -18.83 -2.83 17.09
C LEU A 128 -19.03 -3.94 18.12
N PRO A 129 -19.61 -5.09 17.71
CA PRO A 129 -19.45 -6.33 18.43
C PRO A 129 -17.95 -6.63 18.64
N VAL A 130 -17.59 -7.13 19.83
CA VAL A 130 -16.21 -7.44 20.18
C VAL A 130 -16.09 -8.91 20.57
N LEU A 131 -15.09 -9.61 20.03
CA LEU A 131 -14.69 -10.94 20.48
C LEU A 131 -13.41 -10.84 21.31
N GLU A 132 -13.40 -11.37 22.52
CA GLU A 132 -12.21 -11.50 23.36
C GLU A 132 -11.58 -12.89 23.20
N LEU A 133 -10.52 -12.99 22.39
CA LEU A 133 -9.92 -14.28 22.00
C LEU A 133 -9.34 -15.06 23.19
N SER A 134 -8.78 -14.38 24.20
CA SER A 134 -8.13 -15.06 25.34
C SER A 134 -9.06 -15.97 26.12
N LYS A 135 -10.39 -15.79 26.02
CA LYS A 135 -11.39 -16.68 26.62
C LYS A 135 -11.54 -18.03 25.90
N TYR A 136 -11.11 -18.10 24.64
CA TYR A 136 -11.36 -19.25 23.75
C TYR A 136 -10.08 -19.99 23.34
N VAL A 137 -8.90 -19.41 23.60
CA VAL A 137 -7.61 -20.05 23.40
C VAL A 137 -7.26 -20.89 24.63
N LYS A 138 -6.80 -22.14 24.44
CA LYS A 138 -6.40 -23.01 25.57
C LYS A 138 -4.93 -22.83 25.95
N GLU A 139 -4.10 -22.54 24.96
CA GLU A 139 -2.65 -22.46 25.10
C GLU A 139 -2.22 -21.23 25.90
N SER A 140 -1.08 -21.36 26.59
CA SER A 140 -0.50 -20.24 27.33
C SER A 140 0.03 -19.17 26.36
N GLU A 141 0.12 -17.92 26.82
CA GLU A 141 0.75 -16.86 26.02
C GLU A 141 2.19 -17.19 25.61
N ILE A 142 2.93 -17.93 26.45
CA ILE A 142 4.31 -18.33 26.17
C ILE A 142 4.34 -19.29 24.98
N ASP A 143 3.43 -20.25 24.94
CA ASP A 143 3.37 -21.24 23.86
C ASP A 143 2.92 -20.62 22.54
N LEU A 144 1.94 -19.69 22.59
CA LEU A 144 1.51 -18.93 21.42
C LEU A 144 2.63 -18.05 20.86
N LYS A 145 3.42 -17.41 21.74
CA LYS A 145 4.60 -16.63 21.33
C LYS A 145 5.65 -17.52 20.68
N LYS A 146 5.95 -18.69 21.26
CA LYS A 146 6.89 -19.66 20.67
C LYS A 146 6.43 -20.10 19.29
N TRP A 147 5.15 -20.48 19.15
CA TRP A 147 4.57 -20.88 17.88
C TRP A 147 4.64 -19.76 16.83
N ALA A 148 4.22 -18.54 17.17
CA ALA A 148 4.24 -17.42 16.23
C ALA A 148 5.66 -16.99 15.80
N ASN A 149 6.65 -17.20 16.66
CA ASN A 149 8.06 -16.90 16.37
C ASN A 149 8.73 -17.94 15.46
N GLN A 150 8.14 -19.13 15.28
CA GLN A 150 8.63 -20.13 14.32
C GLN A 150 8.37 -19.71 12.85
N GLY A 151 7.69 -18.59 12.62
CA GLY A 151 7.34 -18.08 11.30
C GLY A 151 5.87 -18.35 10.95
N LEU A 152 5.42 -17.81 9.81
CA LEU A 152 4.13 -18.22 9.26
C LEU A 152 4.23 -19.70 8.89
N PRO A 153 3.28 -20.55 9.29
CA PRO A 153 3.29 -21.94 8.88
C PRO A 153 3.33 -22.05 7.36
N GLU A 154 4.16 -22.97 6.84
CA GLU A 154 4.24 -23.23 5.39
C GLU A 154 2.88 -23.66 4.81
N ILE A 155 2.01 -24.21 5.66
CA ILE A 155 0.69 -24.69 5.31
C ILE A 155 -0.37 -23.70 5.78
N TRP A 156 -1.04 -23.10 4.80
CA TRP A 156 -2.24 -22.31 5.02
C TRP A 156 -3.40 -23.23 5.44
N PRO A 157 -4.25 -22.85 6.41
CA PRO A 157 -5.47 -23.58 6.76
C PRO A 157 -6.31 -23.90 5.52
N GLU A 158 -6.87 -25.11 5.45
CA GLU A 158 -7.68 -25.59 4.32
C GLU A 158 -8.78 -24.59 3.94
N LEU A 159 -9.42 -23.99 4.94
CA LEU A 159 -10.50 -23.03 4.77
C LEU A 159 -10.12 -21.78 3.97
N ILE A 160 -8.84 -21.39 3.97
CA ILE A 160 -8.32 -20.21 3.25
C ILE A 160 -7.49 -20.57 2.03
N GLN A 161 -7.32 -21.86 1.73
CA GLN A 161 -6.63 -22.29 0.52
C GLN A 161 -7.48 -22.00 -0.71
N GLY A 162 -6.89 -21.30 -1.69
CA GLY A 162 -7.54 -21.07 -2.97
C GLY A 162 -7.65 -22.36 -3.79
N LYS A 163 -8.59 -22.41 -4.74
CA LYS A 163 -8.75 -23.54 -5.68
C LYS A 163 -7.48 -23.91 -6.47
N CYS A 164 -6.54 -22.97 -6.58
CA CYS A 164 -5.24 -23.20 -7.20
C CYS A 164 -4.26 -23.99 -6.32
N SER A 165 -4.47 -24.10 -5.00
CA SER A 165 -3.56 -24.77 -4.09
C SER A 165 -3.38 -26.25 -4.45
N ALA A 166 -4.50 -26.99 -4.60
CA ALA A 166 -4.47 -28.42 -4.93
C ALA A 166 -3.80 -28.77 -6.28
N PRO A 167 -4.08 -28.09 -7.41
CA PRO A 167 -3.40 -28.39 -8.66
C PRO A 167 -1.93 -27.95 -8.66
N LEU A 168 -1.59 -26.81 -8.02
CA LEU A 168 -0.21 -26.33 -7.96
C LEU A 168 0.67 -27.21 -7.05
N ALA A 169 0.12 -27.77 -5.98
CA ALA A 169 0.84 -28.67 -5.07
C ALA A 169 1.28 -29.99 -5.73
N ARG A 170 0.73 -30.33 -6.91
CA ARG A 170 1.10 -31.54 -7.67
C ARG A 170 2.24 -31.30 -8.65
N LEU A 171 2.65 -30.05 -8.85
CA LEU A 171 3.70 -29.68 -9.77
C LEU A 171 5.05 -29.69 -9.04
N ASP A 172 6.08 -30.21 -9.70
CA ASP A 172 7.45 -30.03 -9.23
C ASP A 172 7.95 -28.59 -9.46
N GLU A 173 9.10 -28.28 -8.89
CA GLU A 173 9.70 -26.95 -8.96
C GLU A 173 9.96 -26.52 -10.42
N GLU A 174 10.38 -27.44 -11.28
CA GLU A 174 10.60 -27.17 -12.71
C GLU A 174 9.30 -26.79 -13.42
N SER A 175 8.24 -27.56 -13.22
CA SER A 175 6.92 -27.29 -13.79
C SER A 175 6.34 -25.96 -13.29
N LEU A 176 6.54 -25.64 -12.02
CA LEU A 176 6.12 -24.35 -11.44
C LEU A 176 6.88 -23.17 -12.07
N GLN A 177 8.18 -23.32 -12.30
CA GLN A 177 8.99 -22.31 -12.98
C GLN A 177 8.54 -22.10 -14.42
N ILE A 178 8.31 -23.19 -15.17
CA ILE A 178 7.79 -23.14 -16.54
C ILE A 178 6.42 -22.46 -16.57
N LEU A 179 5.49 -22.87 -15.72
CA LEU A 179 4.16 -22.30 -15.64
C LEU A 179 4.20 -20.80 -15.34
N THR A 180 5.01 -20.40 -14.35
CA THR A 180 5.16 -19.00 -13.95
C THR A 180 5.80 -18.17 -15.07
N TYR A 181 6.80 -18.72 -15.76
CA TYR A 181 7.43 -18.08 -16.90
C TYR A 181 6.43 -17.88 -18.05
N GLN A 182 5.70 -18.93 -18.44
CA GLN A 182 4.69 -18.85 -19.49
C GLN A 182 3.57 -17.85 -19.14
N ALA A 183 3.06 -17.88 -17.91
CA ALA A 183 2.06 -16.93 -17.43
C ALA A 183 2.59 -15.48 -17.49
N SER A 184 3.87 -15.26 -17.14
CA SER A 184 4.50 -13.94 -17.25
C SER A 184 4.59 -13.45 -18.69
N LEU A 185 4.97 -14.33 -19.63
CA LEU A 185 5.06 -14.02 -21.06
C LEU A 185 3.69 -13.71 -21.66
N ILE A 186 2.67 -14.49 -21.30
CA ILE A 186 1.29 -14.25 -21.76
C ILE A 186 0.80 -12.89 -21.26
N ARG A 187 0.99 -12.60 -19.97
CA ARG A 187 0.60 -11.30 -19.40
C ARG A 187 1.34 -10.13 -20.07
N LEU A 188 2.62 -10.30 -20.38
CA LEU A 188 3.39 -9.31 -21.11
C LEU A 188 2.84 -9.12 -22.53
N ARG A 189 2.59 -10.20 -23.27
CA ARG A 189 2.04 -10.15 -24.64
C ARG A 189 0.66 -9.48 -24.70
N ILE A 190 -0.22 -9.74 -23.73
CA ILE A 190 -1.52 -9.07 -23.65
C ILE A 190 -1.32 -7.55 -23.53
N ARG A 191 -0.44 -7.11 -22.62
CA ARG A 191 -0.12 -5.68 -22.45
C ARG A 191 0.56 -5.08 -23.67
N THR A 192 1.46 -5.80 -24.32
CA THR A 192 2.12 -5.35 -25.54
C THR A 192 1.12 -5.11 -26.65
N ARG A 193 0.19 -6.06 -26.89
CA ARG A 193 -0.85 -5.91 -27.92
C ARG A 193 -1.74 -4.69 -27.67
N GLU A 194 -2.16 -4.46 -26.44
CA GLU A 194 -2.94 -3.26 -26.08
C GLU A 194 -2.21 -1.96 -26.46
N ILE A 195 -0.89 -1.90 -26.24
CA ILE A 195 -0.06 -0.74 -26.57
C ILE A 195 0.18 -0.65 -28.08
N GLU A 196 0.45 -1.77 -28.76
CA GLU A 196 0.67 -1.81 -30.21
C GLU A 196 -0.56 -1.33 -30.99
N GLU A 197 -1.76 -1.75 -30.59
CA GLU A 197 -2.99 -1.31 -31.23
C GLU A 197 -3.22 0.21 -31.06
N GLU A 198 -2.99 0.76 -29.87
CA GLU A 198 -3.10 2.21 -29.67
C GLU A 198 -1.97 2.97 -30.40
N ALA A 199 -0.76 2.39 -30.49
CA ALA A 199 0.37 2.99 -31.19
C ALA A 199 0.10 3.18 -32.69
N LYS A 200 -0.72 2.32 -33.32
CA LYS A 200 -1.16 2.53 -34.72
C LYS A 200 -1.96 3.83 -34.90
N ARG A 201 -2.56 4.33 -33.82
CA ARG A 201 -3.48 5.48 -33.83
C ARG A 201 -2.81 6.78 -33.40
N VAL A 202 -1.94 6.73 -32.39
CA VAL A 202 -1.32 7.93 -31.78
C VAL A 202 0.22 7.93 -31.83
N GLY A 203 0.84 6.89 -32.38
CA GLY A 203 2.29 6.70 -32.35
C GLY A 203 2.78 6.03 -31.07
N PHE A 204 3.98 5.45 -31.13
CA PHE A 204 4.53 4.62 -30.06
C PHE A 204 4.77 5.38 -28.75
N GLU A 205 5.35 6.58 -28.81
CA GLU A 205 5.69 7.35 -27.61
C GLU A 205 4.44 7.72 -26.80
N ASP A 206 3.38 8.19 -27.45
CA ASP A 206 2.15 8.59 -26.78
C ASP A 206 1.32 7.38 -26.33
N ALA A 207 1.32 6.27 -27.09
CA ALA A 207 0.71 5.02 -26.66
C ALA A 207 1.38 4.41 -25.42
N LEU A 208 2.71 4.53 -25.31
CA LEU A 208 3.48 4.03 -24.17
C LEU A 208 3.42 4.96 -22.96
N TRP A 209 3.22 6.27 -23.17
CA TRP A 209 3.22 7.27 -22.11
C TRP A 209 2.22 6.98 -20.99
N LEU A 210 0.94 6.78 -21.33
CA LEU A 210 -0.11 6.60 -20.32
C LEU A 210 0.09 5.33 -19.47
N PRO A 211 0.36 4.14 -20.04
CA PRO A 211 0.68 2.94 -19.26
C PRO A 211 1.89 3.12 -18.34
N LEU A 212 2.93 3.79 -18.82
CA LEU A 212 4.16 4.02 -18.06
C LEU A 212 3.91 4.91 -16.83
N VAL A 213 3.23 6.04 -17.02
CA VAL A 213 2.88 6.96 -15.92
C VAL A 213 1.91 6.29 -14.95
N THR A 214 0.90 5.58 -15.46
CA THR A 214 -0.06 4.82 -14.64
C THR A 214 0.64 3.77 -13.77
N GLY A 215 1.65 3.09 -14.32
CA GLY A 215 2.45 2.08 -13.63
C GLY A 215 3.21 2.61 -12.41
N LEU A 216 3.60 3.89 -12.40
CA LEU A 216 4.21 4.53 -11.22
C LEU A 216 3.26 4.61 -10.01
N GLY A 217 1.95 4.40 -10.24
CA GLY A 217 0.91 4.38 -9.22
C GLY A 217 0.83 3.05 -8.47
N TYR A 218 1.57 2.02 -8.91
CA TYR A 218 1.55 0.67 -8.35
C TYR A 218 0.12 0.14 -8.19
N ARG A 219 -0.24 -0.42 -7.04
CA ARG A 219 -1.60 -0.92 -6.79
C ARG A 219 -2.59 0.20 -6.44
N ASN A 220 -2.12 1.20 -5.71
CA ASN A 220 -3.01 2.08 -4.95
C ASN A 220 -3.31 3.42 -5.64
N ASN A 221 -2.49 3.86 -6.60
CA ASN A 221 -2.57 5.20 -7.20
C ASN A 221 -2.51 5.17 -8.74
N GLN A 222 -2.96 4.07 -9.38
CA GLN A 222 -3.00 3.98 -10.85
C GLN A 222 -3.89 5.05 -11.46
N TRP A 223 -5.12 5.18 -10.96
CA TRP A 223 -6.09 6.11 -11.53
C TRP A 223 -5.67 7.58 -11.40
N PRO A 224 -5.19 8.08 -10.24
CA PRO A 224 -4.65 9.44 -10.14
C PRO A 224 -3.51 9.69 -11.13
N LEU A 225 -2.56 8.76 -11.28
CA LEU A 225 -1.46 8.94 -12.23
C LEU A 225 -1.88 8.83 -13.70
N LEU A 226 -2.89 8.04 -14.02
CA LEU A 226 -3.48 8.06 -15.36
C LEU A 226 -4.02 9.46 -15.70
N GLN A 227 -4.72 10.12 -14.77
CA GLN A 227 -5.22 11.48 -14.98
C GLN A 227 -4.08 12.48 -15.19
N ILE A 228 -3.02 12.38 -14.37
CA ILE A 228 -1.80 13.18 -14.55
C ILE A 228 -1.18 12.95 -15.94
N GLY A 229 -1.09 11.69 -16.38
CA GLY A 229 -0.58 11.33 -17.70
C GLY A 229 -1.36 12.00 -18.83
N LYS A 230 -2.69 12.03 -18.73
CA LYS A 230 -3.58 12.70 -19.71
C LYS A 230 -3.40 14.22 -19.76
N MET A 231 -2.96 14.83 -18.67
CA MET A 231 -2.72 16.27 -18.56
C MET A 231 -1.35 16.70 -19.14
N LYS A 232 -0.58 15.80 -19.76
CA LYS A 232 0.79 16.08 -20.26
C LYS A 232 0.89 17.38 -21.05
N LYS A 233 0.02 17.56 -22.04
CA LYS A 233 0.06 18.72 -22.95
C LYS A 233 -0.15 20.05 -22.20
N ILE A 234 -1.19 20.16 -21.38
CA ILE A 234 -1.51 21.40 -20.65
C ILE A 234 -0.46 21.71 -19.56
N LEU A 235 0.07 20.68 -18.89
CA LEU A 235 1.11 20.86 -17.87
C LEU A 235 2.43 21.34 -18.45
N MET A 236 2.73 21.01 -19.72
CA MET A 236 3.97 21.39 -20.40
C MET A 236 3.90 22.75 -21.13
N GLU A 237 2.75 23.41 -21.13
CA GLU A 237 2.55 24.64 -21.88
C GLU A 237 3.51 25.76 -21.42
N ASP A 238 4.05 26.52 -22.37
CA ASP A 238 5.03 27.60 -22.18
C ASP A 238 6.39 27.21 -21.57
N LEU A 239 6.59 25.95 -21.15
CA LEU A 239 7.85 25.54 -20.50
C LEU A 239 9.06 25.56 -21.44
N SER A 240 8.86 25.48 -22.76
CA SER A 240 9.94 25.55 -23.74
C SER A 240 10.63 26.92 -23.79
N ARG A 241 10.05 27.96 -23.17
CA ARG A 241 10.62 29.30 -23.06
C ARG A 241 11.57 29.46 -21.87
N LEU A 242 11.62 28.47 -20.98
CA LEU A 242 12.43 28.48 -19.77
C LEU A 242 13.68 27.61 -19.95
N ASP A 243 14.73 27.89 -19.18
CA ASP A 243 15.81 26.93 -19.00
C ASP A 243 15.32 25.65 -18.28
N TYR A 244 16.12 24.60 -18.31
CA TYR A 244 15.74 23.29 -17.76
C TYR A 244 15.40 23.35 -16.26
N GLU A 245 16.13 24.11 -15.46
CA GLU A 245 15.92 24.17 -14.01
C GLU A 245 14.58 24.85 -13.67
N ASN A 246 14.31 25.99 -14.33
CA ASN A 246 13.07 26.73 -14.17
C ASN A 246 11.88 25.97 -14.75
N ALA A 247 12.04 25.29 -15.89
CA ALA A 247 11.02 24.42 -16.46
C ALA A 247 10.69 23.24 -15.53
N LEU A 248 11.71 22.59 -14.97
CA LEU A 248 11.56 21.47 -14.05
C LEU A 248 10.84 21.90 -12.77
N MET A 249 11.26 23.01 -12.17
CA MET A 249 10.64 23.54 -10.96
C MET A 249 9.18 23.94 -11.20
N THR A 250 8.90 24.58 -12.34
CA THR A 250 7.54 24.95 -12.73
C THR A 250 6.66 23.72 -12.96
N LEU A 251 7.18 22.71 -13.67
CA LEU A 251 6.42 21.47 -13.91
C LEU A 251 6.17 20.69 -12.62
N GLN A 252 7.14 20.62 -11.70
CA GLN A 252 6.96 20.02 -10.38
C GLN A 252 5.90 20.77 -9.57
N ALA A 253 5.89 22.11 -9.62
CA ALA A 253 4.86 22.93 -8.98
C ALA A 253 3.47 22.61 -9.54
N ARG A 254 3.32 22.60 -10.88
CA ARG A 254 2.06 22.25 -11.56
C ARG A 254 1.59 20.85 -11.20
N LEU A 255 2.46 19.84 -11.30
CA LEU A 255 2.14 18.43 -11.00
C LEU A 255 1.70 18.23 -9.54
N LEU A 256 2.42 18.80 -8.58
CA LEU A 256 2.07 18.69 -7.16
C LEU A 256 0.81 19.50 -6.83
N GLY A 257 0.62 20.63 -7.51
CA GLY A 257 -0.53 21.51 -7.41
C GLY A 257 -1.82 20.86 -7.88
N VAL A 258 -1.88 20.41 -9.14
CA VAL A 258 -3.05 19.70 -9.69
C VAL A 258 -3.33 18.41 -8.92
N SER A 259 -2.35 17.84 -8.22
CA SER A 259 -2.53 16.66 -7.39
C SER A 259 -3.06 16.97 -5.99
N SER A 260 -3.24 18.24 -5.61
CA SER A 260 -3.56 18.67 -4.24
C SER A 260 -2.58 18.13 -3.18
N LEU A 261 -1.30 17.98 -3.57
CA LEU A 261 -0.22 17.49 -2.68
C LEU A 261 0.67 18.62 -2.15
N LEU A 262 0.44 19.86 -2.59
CA LEU A 262 1.00 21.04 -1.94
C LEU A 262 0.15 21.43 -0.73
N PRO A 263 0.76 21.86 0.39
CA PRO A 263 0.02 22.35 1.54
C PRO A 263 -0.59 23.72 1.23
N GLU A 264 -1.81 23.97 1.72
CA GLU A 264 -2.50 25.26 1.54
C GLU A 264 -1.70 26.43 2.13
N LYS A 265 -1.07 26.20 3.29
CA LYS A 265 -0.19 27.15 3.96
C LYS A 265 1.18 26.52 4.14
N ILE A 266 2.23 27.30 3.91
CA ILE A 266 3.59 26.86 4.16
C ILE A 266 3.77 26.71 5.69
N PRO A 267 4.17 25.52 6.19
CA PRO A 267 4.40 25.32 7.62
C PRO A 267 5.48 26.28 8.15
N ALA A 268 5.24 26.87 9.32
CA ALA A 268 6.19 27.77 9.98
C ALA A 268 7.50 27.08 10.38
N SER A 269 7.47 25.77 10.64
CA SER A 269 8.64 24.98 11.03
C SER A 269 9.72 24.96 9.93
N GLN A 270 10.97 25.30 10.26
CA GLN A 270 12.13 25.13 9.39
C GLN A 270 12.43 23.64 9.19
N LYS A 271 11.86 23.06 8.13
CA LYS A 271 12.14 21.69 7.71
C LYS A 271 13.21 21.69 6.61
N PRO A 272 13.97 20.59 6.46
CA PRO A 272 14.75 20.35 5.24
C PRO A 272 13.85 20.56 4.02
N ASN A 273 14.34 21.29 3.01
CA ASN A 273 13.63 21.66 1.77
C ASN A 273 12.59 22.79 1.85
N GLN A 274 12.55 23.58 2.93
CA GLN A 274 11.59 24.70 3.03
C GLN A 274 11.77 25.75 1.91
N GLN A 275 13.00 26.02 1.46
CA GLN A 275 13.26 26.92 0.34
C GLN A 275 12.66 26.39 -0.98
N TYR A 276 12.87 25.10 -1.26
CA TYR A 276 12.27 24.44 -2.43
C TYR A 276 10.75 24.50 -2.37
N LEU A 277 10.15 24.18 -1.21
CA LEU A 277 8.71 24.26 -1.00
C LEU A 277 8.16 25.67 -1.26
N LYS A 278 8.84 26.72 -0.75
CA LYS A 278 8.45 28.12 -0.98
C LYS A 278 8.42 28.46 -2.48
N LYS A 279 9.42 28.02 -3.24
CA LYS A 279 9.50 28.29 -4.69
C LYS A 279 8.35 27.62 -5.45
N ILE A 280 8.14 26.32 -5.26
CA ILE A 280 7.06 25.61 -5.98
C ILE A 280 5.66 26.07 -5.52
N TRP A 281 5.51 26.45 -4.25
CA TRP A 281 4.26 27.01 -3.72
C TRP A 281 3.96 28.35 -4.42
N ALA A 282 4.93 29.27 -4.48
CA ALA A 282 4.74 30.55 -5.15
C ALA A 282 4.37 30.40 -6.64
N ILE A 283 5.00 29.45 -7.34
CA ILE A 283 4.68 29.16 -8.75
C ILE A 283 3.25 28.63 -8.88
N TRP A 284 2.88 27.61 -8.09
CA TRP A 284 1.55 27.01 -8.20
C TRP A 284 0.43 27.99 -7.91
N TRP A 285 0.54 28.80 -6.85
CA TRP A 285 -0.53 29.74 -6.50
C TRP A 285 -0.71 30.85 -7.54
N ARG A 286 0.34 31.21 -8.29
CA ARG A 286 0.23 32.15 -9.42
C ARG A 286 -0.47 31.54 -10.64
N GLU A 287 -0.32 30.23 -10.86
CA GLU A 287 -0.85 29.55 -12.05
C GLU A 287 -2.14 28.76 -11.77
N ARG A 288 -2.56 28.62 -10.51
CA ARG A 288 -3.65 27.74 -10.07
C ARG A 288 -4.92 27.88 -10.92
N ASP A 289 -5.33 29.12 -11.20
CA ASP A 289 -6.58 29.43 -11.89
C ASP A 289 -6.58 28.87 -13.32
N LYS A 290 -5.42 28.78 -13.98
CA LYS A 290 -5.27 28.14 -15.30
C LYS A 290 -5.60 26.64 -15.25
N PHE A 291 -5.41 25.98 -14.11
CA PHE A 291 -5.55 24.54 -13.95
C PHE A 291 -6.77 24.13 -13.11
N GLU A 292 -7.64 25.07 -12.71
CA GLU A 292 -8.78 24.81 -11.83
C GLU A 292 -9.65 23.61 -12.27
N PRO A 293 -10.00 23.43 -13.56
CA PRO A 293 -10.78 22.27 -14.01
C PRO A 293 -10.06 20.91 -13.90
N ASN A 294 -8.74 20.94 -13.70
CA ASN A 294 -7.88 19.75 -13.69
C ASN A 294 -7.37 19.40 -12.28
N ILE A 295 -7.74 20.16 -11.24
CA ILE A 295 -7.32 19.89 -9.87
C ILE A 295 -8.00 18.61 -9.38
N LEU A 296 -7.17 17.62 -9.06
CA LEU A 296 -7.55 16.34 -8.48
C LEU A 296 -7.74 16.47 -6.96
N PRO A 297 -8.84 15.93 -6.38
CA PRO A 297 -9.04 15.97 -4.94
C PRO A 297 -7.98 15.18 -4.18
N LYS A 298 -7.51 15.67 -3.04
CA LYS A 298 -6.50 14.95 -2.23
C LYS A 298 -6.96 13.54 -1.80
N SER A 299 -8.25 13.33 -1.62
CA SER A 299 -8.86 12.06 -1.17
C SER A 299 -8.67 10.90 -2.14
N ILE A 300 -8.39 11.14 -3.42
CA ILE A 300 -8.14 10.06 -4.40
C ILE A 300 -6.77 9.42 -4.21
N TRP A 301 -5.86 10.08 -3.50
CA TRP A 301 -4.52 9.59 -3.28
C TRP A 301 -4.48 8.72 -2.04
N ASN A 302 -4.17 7.45 -2.23
CA ASN A 302 -3.94 6.54 -1.12
C ASN A 302 -2.46 6.63 -0.70
N MET A 303 -2.20 7.10 0.52
CA MET A 303 -0.86 7.26 1.08
C MET A 303 -0.47 6.17 2.08
N GLN A 304 -1.38 5.23 2.36
CA GLN A 304 -1.21 4.23 3.40
C GLN A 304 -0.40 3.04 2.87
N ALA A 305 0.45 2.46 3.74
CA ALA A 305 1.32 1.32 3.44
C ALA A 305 2.20 1.50 2.18
N ILE A 306 2.57 2.74 1.84
CA ILE A 306 3.45 3.04 0.71
C ILE A 306 4.90 3.11 1.17
N ARG A 307 5.79 2.38 0.48
CA ARG A 307 7.24 2.52 0.68
C ARG A 307 7.65 3.97 0.41
N PRO A 308 8.51 4.61 1.22
CA PRO A 308 8.86 6.03 1.06
C PRO A 308 9.29 6.44 -0.36
N ALA A 309 10.01 5.57 -1.08
CA ALA A 309 10.43 5.79 -2.47
C ALA A 309 9.26 5.83 -3.47
N ASN A 310 8.12 5.23 -3.13
CA ASN A 310 6.91 5.15 -3.96
C ASN A 310 5.90 6.24 -3.64
N HIS A 311 6.21 7.15 -2.71
CA HIS A 311 5.28 8.23 -2.34
C HIS A 311 4.88 9.04 -3.58
N PRO A 312 3.57 9.33 -3.80
CA PRO A 312 3.09 10.04 -4.99
C PRO A 312 3.83 11.32 -5.33
N ALA A 313 4.14 12.16 -4.34
CA ALA A 313 4.94 13.38 -4.57
C ALA A 313 6.31 13.11 -5.22
N ARG A 314 6.97 11.99 -4.86
CA ARG A 314 8.25 11.59 -5.49
C ARG A 314 8.04 11.06 -6.90
N ARG A 315 6.95 10.32 -7.13
CA ARG A 315 6.58 9.81 -8.46
C ARG A 315 6.25 10.94 -9.43
N LEU A 316 5.55 11.97 -8.97
CA LEU A 316 5.29 13.19 -9.73
C LEU A 316 6.59 13.93 -10.06
N ALA A 317 7.52 14.03 -9.11
CA ALA A 317 8.84 14.61 -9.40
C ALA A 317 9.60 13.81 -10.47
N THR A 318 9.53 12.47 -10.45
CA THR A 318 10.09 11.62 -11.52
C THR A 318 9.41 11.87 -12.87
N ILE A 319 8.07 11.98 -12.88
CA ILE A 319 7.29 12.27 -14.10
C ILE A 319 7.75 13.61 -14.70
N ALA A 320 7.97 14.64 -13.89
CA ALA A 320 8.46 15.94 -14.36
C ALA A 320 9.78 15.81 -15.15
N HIS A 321 10.72 15.00 -14.66
CA HIS A 321 11.96 14.71 -15.37
C HIS A 321 11.71 13.98 -16.69
N TRP A 322 10.81 12.98 -16.71
CA TRP A 322 10.49 12.25 -17.94
C TRP A 322 9.85 13.14 -18.99
N MET A 323 8.94 14.04 -18.59
CA MET A 323 8.25 14.95 -19.50
C MET A 323 9.18 15.96 -20.17
N LEU A 324 10.18 16.47 -19.43
CA LEU A 324 11.12 17.46 -19.97
C LEU A 324 12.25 16.83 -20.79
N ASP A 325 12.45 15.53 -20.67
CA ASP A 325 13.55 14.85 -21.32
C ASP A 325 13.18 14.35 -22.72
N LYS A 326 13.60 15.11 -23.73
CA LYS A 326 13.38 14.79 -25.15
C LYS A 326 14.00 13.46 -25.59
N ARG A 327 14.94 12.87 -24.83
CA ARG A 327 15.57 11.58 -25.13
C ARG A 327 15.05 10.46 -24.25
N PHE A 328 13.96 10.68 -23.51
CA PHE A 328 13.46 9.71 -22.55
C PHE A 328 13.14 8.36 -23.18
N PHE A 329 12.33 8.32 -24.25
CA PHE A 329 11.96 7.08 -24.94
C PHE A 329 13.16 6.40 -25.58
N LYS A 330 14.03 7.17 -26.26
CA LYS A 330 15.28 6.64 -26.81
C LYS A 330 16.16 5.99 -25.75
N ARG A 331 16.30 6.60 -24.57
CA ARG A 331 17.08 5.98 -23.48
C ARG A 331 16.41 4.74 -22.91
N LEU A 332 15.09 4.68 -22.87
CA LEU A 332 14.38 3.46 -22.48
C LEU A 332 14.68 2.34 -23.47
N GLU A 333 14.56 2.61 -24.77
CA GLU A 333 14.88 1.67 -25.83
C GLU A 333 16.34 1.20 -25.76
N ASP A 334 17.29 2.14 -25.67
CA ASP A 334 18.71 1.83 -25.48
C ASP A 334 18.96 0.96 -24.24
N TRP A 335 18.22 1.18 -23.14
CA TRP A 335 18.35 0.39 -21.92
C TRP A 335 17.86 -1.04 -22.10
N PHE A 336 16.76 -1.26 -22.84
CA PHE A 336 16.25 -2.59 -23.14
C PHE A 336 17.11 -3.34 -24.15
N ASN A 337 17.70 -2.64 -25.11
CA ASN A 337 18.53 -3.22 -26.17
C ASN A 337 20.01 -3.40 -25.77
N LYS A 338 20.44 -2.84 -24.64
CA LYS A 338 21.79 -3.08 -24.13
C LYS A 338 21.99 -4.57 -23.82
N PRO A 339 23.05 -5.22 -24.34
CA PRO A 339 23.37 -6.57 -23.95
C PRO A 339 23.58 -6.58 -22.43
N LYS A 340 22.75 -7.34 -21.71
CA LYS A 340 22.92 -7.54 -20.27
C LYS A 340 24.22 -8.30 -20.10
N GLN A 341 25.28 -7.63 -19.62
CA GLN A 341 26.48 -8.32 -19.17
C GLN A 341 26.03 -9.39 -18.17
N ALA A 342 26.44 -10.64 -18.41
CA ALA A 342 26.20 -11.71 -17.45
C ALA A 342 26.70 -11.24 -16.09
N ARG A 343 25.82 -11.22 -15.09
CA ARG A 343 26.24 -11.02 -13.71
C ARG A 343 27.07 -12.25 -13.35
N THR A 344 28.39 -12.14 -13.44
CA THR A 344 29.35 -13.09 -12.88
C THR A 344 29.22 -13.15 -11.37
#